data_AF-A0A3M1VBH2-F1
#
_entry.id   AF-A0A3M1VBH2-F1
#
_cell.length_a   1.000
_cell.length_b   1.000
_cell.length_c   1.000
_cell.angle_alpha   90.00
_cell.angle_beta   90.00
_cell.angle_gamma   90.00
#
_symmetry.space_group_name_H-M   'P 1'
#
loop_
_entity.id
_entity.type
_entity.pdbx_description
1 polymer ?
#
loop_
_entity_poly.entity_id
_entity_poly.type
_entity_poly.pdbx_seq_one_letter_code
_entity_poly.pdbx_strand_id
1 'polypeptide(L)' 'FYPARSRRRGEEGKVLLTLRIGRDGTLQETELNTSSGHRRLDRAALRTIERLGKAPPLPKEWPDETLEVEIPIRFQLRD' A
#
# COMPACT_ATOMS: atom_id res chain seq x y z
N PHE A 1 3.67 -7.90 3.16
CA PHE A 1 4.60 -9.06 3.19
C PHE A 1 6.06 -8.58 3.06
N TYR A 2 7.02 -9.15 3.79
CA TYR A 2 8.45 -8.78 3.70
C TYR A 2 9.24 -9.73 2.78
N PRO A 3 9.88 -9.27 1.68
CA PRO A 3 10.70 -10.11 0.81
C PRO A 3 11.88 -10.79 1.53
N ALA A 4 11.98 -12.11 1.42
CA ALA A 4 13.04 -12.89 2.07
C ALA A 4 14.46 -12.41 1.75
N ARG A 5 14.72 -11.99 0.50
CA ARG A 5 16.03 -11.44 0.10
C ARG A 5 16.29 -10.03 0.64
N SER A 6 15.26 -9.26 0.93
CA SER A 6 15.41 -7.95 1.58
C SER A 6 15.68 -8.13 3.06
N ARG A 7 14.96 -9.06 3.70
CA ARG A 7 15.20 -9.46 5.10
C ARG A 7 16.63 -9.95 5.32
N ARG A 8 17.12 -10.87 4.48
CA ARG A 8 18.50 -11.38 4.54
C ARG A 8 19.57 -10.31 4.32
N ARG A 9 19.23 -9.18 3.68
CA ARG A 9 20.16 -8.09 3.35
C ARG A 9 20.05 -6.90 4.29
N GLY A 10 19.23 -6.96 5.34
CA GLY A 10 19.06 -5.81 6.22
C GLY A 10 18.28 -4.65 5.58
N GLU A 11 17.55 -4.87 4.49
CA GLU A 11 16.91 -3.76 3.76
C GLU A 11 15.62 -3.34 4.44
N GLU A 12 15.62 -2.16 5.04
CA GLU A 12 14.46 -1.51 5.67
C GLU A 12 14.02 -0.28 4.89
N GLY A 13 12.86 0.27 5.22
CA GLY A 13 12.41 1.52 4.62
C GLY A 13 10.90 1.74 4.72
N LYS A 14 10.46 2.91 4.27
CA LYS A 14 9.04 3.30 4.22
C LYS A 14 8.64 3.48 2.77
N VAL A 15 7.56 2.81 2.37
CA VAL A 15 6.87 3.05 1.10
C VAL A 15 5.62 3.85 1.39
N LEU A 16 5.35 4.89 0.60
CA LEU A 16 4.08 5.62 0.66
C LEU A 16 3.32 5.33 -0.63
N LEU A 17 2.09 4.85 -0.50
CA LEU A 17 1.19 4.58 -1.61
C LEU A 17 -0.04 5.48 -1.51
N THR A 18 -0.48 6.06 -2.62
CA THR A 18 -1.82 6.65 -2.74
C THR A 18 -2.76 5.62 -3.35
N LEU A 19 -3.90 5.41 -2.70
CA LEU A 19 -4.97 4.55 -3.21
C LEU A 19 -6.19 5.40 -3.54
N ARG A 20 -6.80 5.12 -4.68
CA ARG A 20 -8.13 5.62 -5.03
C ARG A 20 -9.14 4.50 -4.89
N ILE A 21 -10.09 4.66 -3.98
CA ILE A 21 -11.10 3.66 -3.62
C ILE A 21 -12.48 4.18 -4.03
N GLY A 22 -13.22 3.41 -4.83
CA GLY A 22 -14.61 3.72 -5.18
C GLY A 22 -15.56 3.49 -4.00
N ARG A 23 -16.74 4.09 -4.06
CA ARG A 23 -17.77 4.00 -3.01
C ARG A 23 -18.16 2.57 -2.64
N ASP A 24 -18.14 1.66 -3.61
CA ASP A 24 -18.45 0.25 -3.38
C ASP A 24 -17.30 -0.53 -2.73
N GLY A 25 -16.14 0.10 -2.51
CA GLY A 25 -14.91 -0.47 -1.96
C GLY A 25 -13.91 -0.94 -3.03
N THR A 26 -14.22 -0.78 -4.32
CA THR A 26 -13.29 -1.15 -5.40
C THR A 26 -12.03 -0.30 -5.37
N LEU A 27 -10.88 -0.94 -5.46
CA LEU A 27 -9.62 -0.24 -5.66
C LEU A 27 -9.51 0.16 -7.14
N GLN A 28 -9.63 1.44 -7.43
CA GLN A 28 -9.59 1.98 -8.79
C GLN A 28 -8.17 2.28 -9.24
N GLU A 29 -7.34 2.82 -8.35
CA GLU A 29 -5.98 3.23 -8.66
C GLU A 29 -5.03 3.00 -7.48
N THR A 30 -3.76 2.77 -7.78
CA THR A 30 -2.67 2.64 -6.80
C THR A 30 -1.42 3.29 -7.36
N GLU A 31 -0.93 4.31 -6.67
CA GLU A 31 0.27 5.06 -7.04
C GLU A 31 1.37 4.90 -5.98
N LEU A 32 2.61 4.86 -6.43
CA LEU A 32 3.81 4.87 -5.58
C LEU A 32 4.31 6.30 -5.40
N ASN A 33 3.89 6.98 -4.33
CA ASN A 33 4.31 8.36 -4.03
C ASN A 33 5.74 8.44 -3.49
N THR A 34 6.15 7.48 -2.66
CA THR A 34 7.49 7.47 -2.08
C THR A 34 8.06 6.07 -2.06
N SER A 35 9.20 5.88 -2.72
CA SER A 35 9.96 4.64 -2.69
C SER A 35 10.70 4.47 -1.36
N SER A 36 10.83 3.23 -0.92
CA SER A 36 11.70 2.84 0.20
C SER A 36 13.20 2.94 -0.09
N GLY A 37 13.59 3.23 -1.34
CA GLY A 37 14.96 3.08 -1.82
C GLY A 37 15.31 1.66 -2.28
N HIS A 38 14.43 0.67 -2.03
CA HIS A 38 14.64 -0.72 -2.40
C HIS A 38 13.49 -1.24 -3.28
N ARG A 39 13.74 -1.45 -4.58
CA ARG A 39 12.76 -1.99 -5.57
C ARG A 39 12.05 -3.28 -5.15
N ARG A 40 12.61 -4.06 -4.23
CA ARG A 40 11.97 -5.27 -3.68
C ARG A 40 10.89 -4.93 -2.66
N LEU A 41 11.15 -3.97 -1.79
CA LEU A 41 10.21 -3.51 -0.79
C LEU A 41 9.07 -2.74 -1.47
N ASP A 42 9.37 -1.90 -2.46
CA ASP A 42 8.36 -1.18 -3.25
C ASP A 42 7.40 -2.16 -3.95
N ARG A 43 7.94 -3.17 -4.64
CA ARG A 43 7.11 -4.22 -5.26
C ARG A 43 6.30 -5.01 -4.23
N ALA A 44 6.86 -5.25 -3.05
CA ALA A 44 6.15 -5.96 -2.00
C ALA A 44 5.01 -5.13 -1.39
N ALA A 45 5.18 -3.81 -1.30
CA ALA A 45 4.15 -2.88 -0.89
C ALA A 45 2.99 -2.89 -1.90
N LEU A 46 3.27 -2.68 -3.19
CA LEU A 46 2.27 -2.74 -4.26
C LEU A 46 1.52 -4.07 -4.28
N ARG A 47 2.24 -5.19 -4.23
CA ARG A 47 1.66 -6.55 -4.16
C ARG A 47 0.82 -6.79 -2.91
N THR A 48 1.07 -6.07 -1.82
CA THR A 48 0.26 -6.18 -0.60
C THR A 48 -1.10 -5.54 -0.82
N ILE A 49 -1.15 -4.38 -1.51
CA ILE A 49 -2.39 -3.71 -1.87
C ILE A 49 -3.17 -4.52 -2.91
N GLU A 50 -2.52 -5.01 -3.97
CA GLU A 50 -3.15 -5.87 -4.99
C GLU A 50 -3.83 -7.10 -4.35
N ARG A 51 -3.21 -7.69 -3.33
CA ARG A 51 -3.75 -8.86 -2.62
C ARG A 51 -4.86 -8.54 -1.63
N LEU A 52 -4.97 -7.29 -1.19
CA LEU A 52 -6.08 -6.86 -0.35
C LEU A 52 -7.42 -7.06 -1.08
N GLY A 53 -7.41 -6.94 -2.41
CA GLY A 53 -8.52 -7.23 -3.30
C GLY A 53 -9.59 -6.13 -3.30
N LYS A 54 -10.16 -5.84 -2.13
CA LYS A 54 -11.21 -4.84 -1.98
C LYS A 54 -11.14 -4.16 -0.60
N ALA A 55 -11.35 -2.86 -0.56
CA ALA A 55 -11.53 -2.14 0.70
C ALA A 55 -13.01 -2.26 1.15
N PRO A 56 -13.31 -1.97 2.42
CA PRO A 56 -14.69 -1.75 2.83
C PRO A 56 -15.34 -0.65 1.98
N PRO A 57 -16.65 -0.75 1.67
CA PRO A 57 -17.36 0.32 1.00
C PRO A 57 -17.34 1.59 1.86
N LEU A 58 -17.42 2.74 1.20
CA LEU A 58 -17.48 4.02 1.88
C LEU A 58 -18.82 4.16 2.63
N PRO A 59 -18.85 4.84 3.79
CA PRO A 59 -20.09 5.17 4.49
C PRO A 59 -21.07 5.91 3.57
N LYS A 60 -22.37 5.73 3.79
CA LYS A 60 -23.41 6.36 2.95
C LYS A 60 -23.38 7.88 3.03
N GLU A 61 -22.89 8.41 4.14
CA GLU A 61 -22.74 9.83 4.42
C GLU A 61 -21.52 10.44 3.71
N TRP A 62 -20.67 9.61 3.08
CA TRP A 62 -19.50 10.09 2.35
C TRP A 62 -19.94 10.83 1.08
N PRO A 63 -19.60 12.12 0.92
CA PRO A 63 -20.15 12.95 -0.14
C PRO A 63 -19.69 12.50 -1.53
N ASP A 64 -18.43 12.07 -1.64
CA ASP A 64 -17.79 11.74 -2.91
C ASP A 64 -17.97 10.26 -3.32
N GLU A 65 -17.91 10.01 -4.62
CA GLU A 65 -17.92 8.64 -5.19
C GLU A 65 -16.60 7.89 -4.98
N THR A 66 -15.53 8.62 -4.65
CA THR A 66 -14.20 8.06 -4.46
C THR A 66 -13.53 8.65 -3.23
N LEU A 67 -12.77 7.82 -2.53
CA LEU A 67 -11.89 8.18 -1.43
C LEU A 67 -10.45 8.02 -1.89
N GLU A 68 -9.66 9.08 -1.73
CA GLU A 68 -8.21 9.03 -1.90
C GLU A 68 -7.53 8.93 -0.53
N VAL A 69 -6.67 7.93 -0.33
CA VAL A 69 -5.97 7.71 0.93
C VAL A 69 -4.50 7.40 0.72
N GLU A 70 -3.66 7.99 1.56
CA GLU A 70 -2.24 7.65 1.64
C GLU A 70 -1.99 6.57 2.69
N ILE A 71 -1.38 5.46 2.27
CA ILE A 71 -1.06 4.34 3.16
C ILE A 71 0.47 4.20 3.28
N PRO A 72 1.04 4.45 4.48
CA PRO A 72 2.44 4.19 4.73
C PRO A 72 2.68 2.70 5.05
N ILE A 73 3.52 2.04 4.27
CA ILE A 73 3.99 0.68 4.55
C ILE A 73 5.44 0.75 5.05
N ARG A 74 5.64 0.42 6.32
CA ARG A 74 6.97 0.40 6.95
C ARG A 74 7.52 -1.02 7.00
N PHE A 75 8.71 -1.20 6.44
CA PHE A 75 9.52 -2.41 6.54
C PHE A 75 10.58 -2.20 7.61
N GLN A 76 10.44 -2.92 8.71
CA GLN A 76 11.39 -2.94 9.81
C GLN A 76 11.71 -4.39 10.18
N LEU A 77 12.98 -4.66 10.41
CA LEU A 77 13.47 -5.85 11.06
C LEU A 77 13.19 -5.70 12.56
N ARG A 78 12.72 -6.77 13.17
CA ARG A 78 12.62 -6.85 14.62
C ARG A 78 13.91 -7.52 15.10
N ASP A 79 14.60 -6.85 16.02
CA ASP A 79 15.70 -7.44 16.79
C ASP A 79 15.19 -8.60 17.67
#